data_AF-A0A8H8S821-F1
#
_entry.id   AF-A0A8H8S821-F1
#
_cell.length_a   1.000
_cell.length_b   1.000
_cell.length_c   1.000
_cell.angle_alpha   90.00
_cell.angle_beta   90.00
_cell.angle_gamma   90.00
#
_symmetry.space_group_name_H-M   'P 1'
#
loop_
_entity.id
_entity.type
_entity.pdbx_description
1 polymer ?
#
loop_
_entity_poly.entity_id
_entity_poly.type
_entity_poly.pdbx_seq_one_letter_code
_entity_poly.pdbx_strand_id
1 'polypeptide(L)'
;MLTSLSTALVAIVLLSGPAFTQRPDATDRLDWAQQPHFKRPGAHDSVTVASTSAASVVNTAPVFSMPVANTSAAVHSNSTIRTKVSPGIFFTGGSTGTGSGAAQPTGYWNNTLTYNHTRSSAVVPSRSTSVPFASLNTTQYLATNTSSSKTQASASTLRTLTKSSSSNQTVSSTSGSATSATKSGTVASSTSTADPKIPFLRGVNLGGWLVLEEWMNAELFQDTLAIDEFTFSSTSNASEALAEHWATFITQDDIADLVGTGINALRIPIGFWAFDNDNTPYHQGQDVYLEKAIGWAKQYNMTVWVDCHGSPGSQNGYSSSGRAGIINWQEGDNLNRSISVLETIAAKYGAEEYAGVVVGIELTNEPMAGGANNLGVTRQWTKDAYAAVKAKVANPNLQIIMHDAYAGIDSWIPTAQSIIGKGPKTFAMDTHLYQLYTAADNALDQPQHITKVCGWADTLSASNTVVPTYVGEWSVMTNVCVNPDNTTTSGTSCTTTGCQCQADAFGTWNAAMVAQVRKYVEAQLDVFEASSSGYFAWSLKGPGAWGFLNGVDGGIIPKPLTAREFDNQCSGSTRRAIRGSLGVAGEYW
;
A
#
# COMPACT_ATOMS: atom_id res chain seq x y z
N MET A 1 -48.56 51.36 10.53
CA MET A 1 -48.59 51.00 9.09
C MET A 1 -47.14 50.85 8.66
N LEU A 2 -46.65 49.60 8.60
CA LEU A 2 -46.48 48.83 7.35
C LEU A 2 -45.43 49.46 6.41
N THR A 3 -44.22 48.87 6.37
CA THR A 3 -43.57 48.22 5.20
C THR A 3 -42.97 49.20 4.18
N SER A 4 -41.79 49.03 3.57
CA SER A 4 -40.90 47.87 3.36
C SER A 4 -39.67 48.31 2.52
N LEU A 5 -38.59 47.49 2.55
CA LEU A 5 -37.69 47.10 1.43
C LEU A 5 -36.82 48.23 0.78
N SER A 6 -35.52 48.08 0.47
CA SER A 6 -34.54 46.99 0.47
C SER A 6 -33.14 47.62 0.39
N THR A 7 -32.12 47.03 1.03
CA THR A 7 -30.72 47.18 0.61
C THR A 7 -30.00 45.86 0.81
N ALA A 8 -29.48 45.34 -0.30
CA ALA A 8 -28.67 44.14 -0.35
C ALA A 8 -27.30 44.41 0.29
N LEU A 9 -26.87 43.52 1.19
CA LEU A 9 -25.51 43.48 1.70
C LEU A 9 -24.86 42.16 1.24
N VAL A 10 -23.75 42.30 0.53
CA VAL A 10 -22.84 41.21 0.15
C VAL A 10 -22.21 40.66 1.43
N ALA A 11 -22.47 39.40 1.74
CA ALA A 11 -21.78 38.66 2.79
C ALA A 11 -20.63 37.86 2.16
N ILE A 12 -19.40 38.22 2.53
CA ILE A 12 -18.20 37.40 2.34
C ILE A 12 -18.30 36.25 3.35
N VAL A 13 -18.56 35.04 2.88
CA VAL A 13 -18.45 33.81 3.68
C VAL A 13 -16.99 33.37 3.66
N LEU A 14 -16.27 33.62 4.76
CA LEU A 14 -15.02 32.94 5.06
C LEU A 14 -15.35 31.50 5.46
N LEU A 15 -15.19 30.57 4.52
CA LEU A 15 -15.20 29.14 4.82
C LEU A 15 -13.88 28.78 5.52
N SER A 16 -13.93 28.67 6.85
CA SER A 16 -12.94 27.94 7.64
C SER A 16 -13.00 26.45 7.27
N GLY A 17 -11.96 25.94 6.60
CA GLY A 17 -11.77 24.50 6.41
C GLY A 17 -11.55 23.78 7.76
N PRO A 18 -11.75 22.45 7.81
CA PRO A 18 -11.51 21.70 9.03
C PRO A 18 -10.01 21.74 9.37
N ALA A 19 -9.69 22.21 10.57
CA ALA A 19 -8.37 22.06 11.14
C ALA A 19 -8.14 20.57 11.43
N PHE A 20 -7.21 19.95 10.70
CA PHE A 20 -6.71 18.63 11.00
C PHE A 20 -6.01 18.67 12.36
N THR A 21 -6.62 18.04 13.37
CA THR A 21 -6.00 17.85 14.67
C THR A 21 -4.92 16.79 14.57
N GLN A 22 -3.67 17.18 14.86
CA GLN A 22 -2.56 16.27 15.10
C GLN A 22 -2.98 15.20 16.14
N ARG A 23 -2.54 13.95 15.91
CA ARG A 23 -2.65 12.86 16.89
C ARG A 23 -2.03 13.28 18.23
N PRO A 24 -2.55 12.78 19.37
CA PRO A 24 -1.88 12.96 20.66
C PRO A 24 -0.49 12.33 20.65
N ASP A 25 0.38 12.93 21.45
CA ASP A 25 1.78 12.58 21.72
C ASP A 25 1.99 11.09 22.07
N ALA A 26 3.21 10.60 21.84
CA ALA A 26 3.65 9.20 21.93
C ALA A 26 3.65 8.60 23.36
N THR A 27 2.93 9.21 24.31
CA THR A 27 2.89 8.80 25.72
C THR A 27 1.68 7.95 26.09
N ASP A 28 0.63 7.88 25.26
CA ASP A 28 -0.54 7.04 25.48
C ASP A 28 -0.43 5.69 24.73
N ARG A 29 0.66 4.96 24.96
CA ARG A 29 0.80 3.58 24.46
C ARG A 29 -0.11 2.65 25.26
N LEU A 30 -1.08 2.04 24.60
CA LEU A 30 -1.71 0.80 25.07
C LEU A 30 -0.64 -0.29 25.12
N ASP A 31 -0.51 -0.93 26.29
CA ASP A 31 0.40 -2.06 26.51
C ASP A 31 -0.05 -3.26 25.66
N TRP A 32 0.59 -3.42 24.51
CA TRP A 32 0.40 -4.58 23.62
C TRP A 32 1.28 -5.78 24.01
N ALA A 33 1.95 -5.76 25.17
CA ALA A 33 2.87 -6.81 25.59
C ALA A 33 2.22 -8.00 26.33
N GLN A 34 0.89 -8.10 26.41
CA GLN A 34 0.21 -9.25 27.02
C GLN A 34 -0.32 -10.24 25.97
N GLN A 35 0.58 -11.01 25.36
CA GLN A 35 0.24 -12.27 24.68
C GLN A 35 1.15 -13.40 25.21
N PRO A 36 0.60 -14.60 25.45
CA PRO A 36 1.40 -15.77 25.80
C PRO A 36 2.29 -16.18 24.61
N HIS A 37 3.56 -16.43 24.88
CA HIS A 37 4.56 -16.90 23.93
C HIS A 37 4.04 -18.06 23.05
N PHE A 38 4.01 -17.86 21.74
CA PHE A 38 3.93 -18.98 20.79
C PHE A 38 5.26 -19.74 20.80
N LYS A 39 5.32 -20.83 21.55
CA LYS A 39 6.32 -21.88 21.29
C LYS A 39 5.85 -22.70 20.10
N ARG A 40 6.62 -22.72 19.02
CA ARG A 40 6.49 -23.74 17.95
C ARG A 40 6.48 -25.14 18.58
N PRO A 41 5.57 -26.05 18.18
CA PRO A 41 5.75 -27.48 18.43
C PRO A 41 6.99 -27.95 17.68
N GLY A 42 7.91 -28.60 18.39
CA GLY A 42 9.12 -29.17 17.82
C GLY A 42 8.78 -30.29 16.83
N ALA A 43 9.28 -30.16 15.60
CA ALA A 43 9.43 -31.29 14.70
C ALA A 43 10.62 -32.13 15.19
N HIS A 44 10.33 -33.11 16.04
CA HIS A 44 11.16 -34.31 16.09
C HIS A 44 10.70 -35.19 14.94
N ASP A 45 11.53 -35.34 13.92
CA ASP A 45 11.74 -36.62 13.26
C ASP A 45 13.10 -36.65 12.59
N SER A 46 13.97 -37.47 13.15
CA SER A 46 15.27 -37.85 12.60
C SER A 46 15.07 -38.70 11.35
N VAL A 47 15.28 -38.12 10.17
CA VAL A 47 15.38 -38.90 8.93
C VAL A 47 16.82 -39.44 8.83
N THR A 48 16.94 -40.75 9.05
CA THR A 48 18.17 -41.50 8.77
C THR A 48 18.22 -41.75 7.27
N VAL A 49 19.17 -41.11 6.57
CA VAL A 49 19.41 -41.35 5.14
C VAL A 49 20.27 -42.61 5.01
N ALA A 50 19.64 -43.72 4.61
CA ALA A 50 20.33 -44.90 4.10
C ALA A 50 20.55 -44.74 2.59
N SER A 51 21.81 -44.79 2.18
CA SER A 51 22.26 -44.76 0.79
C SER A 51 21.93 -46.07 0.08
N THR A 52 21.27 -45.99 -1.06
CA THR A 52 21.41 -46.99 -2.13
C THR A 52 21.56 -46.31 -3.48
N SER A 53 22.68 -46.66 -4.12
CA SER A 53 23.14 -46.27 -5.45
C SER A 53 22.27 -46.83 -6.57
N ALA A 54 22.01 -46.01 -7.60
CA ALA A 54 22.04 -46.45 -9.00
C ALA A 54 22.17 -45.24 -9.94
N ALA A 55 23.06 -45.38 -10.91
CA ALA A 55 23.56 -44.38 -11.85
C ALA A 55 22.54 -43.96 -12.93
N SER A 56 22.67 -42.74 -13.48
CA SER A 56 23.18 -42.51 -14.85
C SER A 56 22.96 -41.07 -15.38
N VAL A 57 24.08 -40.48 -15.84
CA VAL A 57 24.28 -39.58 -17.01
C VAL A 57 23.53 -38.22 -17.03
N VAL A 58 24.15 -37.12 -16.57
CA VAL A 58 25.03 -36.15 -17.29
C VAL A 58 24.33 -35.37 -18.42
N ASN A 59 24.10 -34.07 -18.21
CA ASN A 59 24.53 -33.03 -19.14
C ASN A 59 24.73 -31.67 -18.46
N THR A 60 25.74 -30.93 -18.94
CA THR A 60 26.48 -29.84 -18.28
C THR A 60 26.15 -28.45 -18.82
N ALA A 61 26.20 -27.41 -17.97
CA ALA A 61 26.63 -26.05 -18.32
C ALA A 61 27.09 -25.27 -17.05
N PRO A 62 28.03 -24.31 -17.16
CA PRO A 62 29.03 -24.06 -16.11
C PRO A 62 28.74 -22.87 -15.19
N VAL A 63 29.19 -23.00 -13.94
CA VAL A 63 29.25 -21.94 -12.91
C VAL A 63 30.62 -21.26 -12.97
N PHE A 64 30.64 -19.94 -13.09
CA PHE A 64 31.85 -19.12 -12.95
C PHE A 64 32.31 -19.11 -11.49
N SER A 65 33.58 -19.47 -11.28
CA SER A 65 34.28 -19.44 -9.98
C SER A 65 35.26 -18.26 -9.96
N MET A 66 35.33 -17.51 -8.86
CA MET A 66 36.51 -16.75 -8.45
C MET A 66 36.65 -16.73 -6.92
N PRO A 67 37.89 -16.56 -6.39
CA PRO A 67 38.35 -17.30 -5.22
C PRO A 67 38.30 -16.52 -3.90
N VAL A 68 38.12 -17.28 -2.81
CA VAL A 68 38.28 -16.85 -1.42
C VAL A 68 39.75 -16.90 -1.04
N ALA A 69 40.28 -15.81 -0.47
CA ALA A 69 41.59 -15.76 0.17
C ALA A 69 41.45 -15.91 1.70
N ASN A 70 42.15 -16.90 2.25
CA ASN A 70 42.35 -17.14 3.68
C ASN A 70 43.49 -16.28 4.24
N THR A 71 43.30 -15.75 5.45
CA THR A 71 44.26 -15.62 6.59
C THR A 71 43.52 -14.90 7.72
N SER A 72 43.58 -15.19 9.01
CA SER A 72 44.37 -16.13 9.83
C SER A 72 43.78 -16.11 11.25
N ALA A 73 43.91 -17.24 11.95
CA ALA A 73 43.44 -17.44 13.32
C ALA A 73 44.28 -16.68 14.37
N ALA A 74 43.62 -16.24 15.46
CA ALA A 74 44.25 -16.09 16.76
C ALA A 74 43.27 -16.58 17.85
N VAL A 75 43.74 -17.56 18.61
CA VAL A 75 43.09 -18.22 19.74
C VAL A 75 43.30 -17.36 20.99
N HIS A 76 42.25 -17.08 21.76
CA HIS A 76 42.36 -17.09 23.22
C HIS A 76 41.00 -17.37 23.91
N SER A 77 41.07 -18.39 24.76
CA SER A 77 40.05 -18.88 25.68
C SER A 77 39.81 -17.94 26.85
N ASN A 78 38.57 -17.79 27.29
CA ASN A 78 38.29 -17.88 28.72
C ASN A 78 36.85 -18.31 29.00
N SER A 79 36.74 -19.46 29.68
CA SER A 79 35.53 -20.02 30.23
C SER A 79 35.20 -19.39 31.59
N THR A 80 33.92 -19.08 31.84
CA THR A 80 33.37 -19.19 33.19
C THR A 80 31.90 -19.58 33.16
N ILE A 81 31.62 -20.75 33.71
CA ILE A 81 30.32 -21.33 34.03
C ILE A 81 29.83 -20.76 35.36
N ARG A 82 28.52 -20.44 35.48
CA ARG A 82 27.64 -20.77 36.65
C ARG A 82 26.22 -20.22 36.45
N THR A 83 25.24 -21.08 36.17
CA THR A 83 24.24 -21.71 37.08
C THR A 83 22.94 -20.94 37.27
N LYS A 84 21.86 -21.53 36.76
CA LYS A 84 20.44 -21.22 37.02
C LYS A 84 20.07 -21.42 38.49
N VAL A 85 19.26 -20.51 39.04
CA VAL A 85 18.39 -20.76 40.21
C VAL A 85 17.06 -19.99 40.02
N SER A 86 15.95 -20.63 40.37
CA SER A 86 14.62 -20.05 40.62
C SER A 86 13.88 -21.01 41.58
N PRO A 87 12.77 -20.65 42.27
CA PRO A 87 12.18 -19.34 42.58
C PRO A 87 11.84 -19.15 44.09
N GLY A 88 11.37 -17.97 44.50
CA GLY A 88 10.88 -17.67 45.85
C GLY A 88 9.63 -16.77 45.84
N ILE A 89 8.71 -17.04 46.76
CA ILE A 89 7.29 -16.64 46.87
C ILE A 89 7.09 -15.38 47.74
N PHE A 90 5.90 -14.75 47.64
CA PHE A 90 5.17 -13.80 48.55
C PHE A 90 5.15 -12.32 48.12
N PHE A 91 4.09 -11.49 48.27
CA PHE A 91 2.73 -11.57 48.83
C PHE A 91 1.85 -10.47 48.17
N THR A 92 0.53 -10.64 48.25
CA THR A 92 -0.57 -9.77 47.81
C THR A 92 -0.76 -8.49 48.65
N GLY A 93 -1.25 -7.41 48.04
CA GLY A 93 -1.84 -6.26 48.74
C GLY A 93 -2.61 -5.34 47.80
N GLY A 94 -3.94 -5.35 47.88
CA GLY A 94 -4.82 -4.44 47.15
C GLY A 94 -5.14 -3.16 47.92
N SER A 95 -5.52 -2.11 47.21
CA SER A 95 -6.33 -1.02 47.76
C SER A 95 -7.20 -0.39 46.67
N THR A 96 -8.49 -0.36 46.97
CA THR A 96 -9.60 0.33 46.29
C THR A 96 -9.51 1.85 46.42
N GLY A 97 -9.89 2.58 45.37
CA GLY A 97 -10.12 4.03 45.43
C GLY A 97 -11.06 4.50 44.32
N THR A 98 -12.32 4.75 44.71
CA THR A 98 -13.40 5.35 43.91
C THR A 98 -13.22 6.86 43.76
N GLY A 99 -13.50 7.43 42.58
CA GLY A 99 -13.58 8.89 42.41
C GLY A 99 -14.15 9.32 41.06
N SER A 100 -15.45 9.59 41.03
CA SER A 100 -16.21 10.24 39.96
C SER A 100 -15.96 11.75 39.90
N GLY A 101 -15.93 12.36 38.70
CA GLY A 101 -16.02 13.81 38.55
C GLY A 101 -15.78 14.31 37.13
N ALA A 102 -16.83 14.84 36.50
CA ALA A 102 -16.82 15.42 35.16
C ALA A 102 -16.54 16.94 35.16
N ALA A 103 -16.17 17.42 33.97
CA ALA A 103 -16.31 18.77 33.40
C ALA A 103 -15.26 19.89 33.68
N GLN A 104 -14.72 20.36 32.54
CA GLN A 104 -13.93 21.55 32.18
C GLN A 104 -14.58 22.90 32.64
N PRO A 105 -13.98 24.13 32.49
CA PRO A 105 -13.01 24.54 31.44
C PRO A 105 -11.98 25.69 31.71
N THR A 106 -11.10 25.88 30.72
CA THR A 106 -10.32 27.08 30.31
C THR A 106 -9.12 27.57 31.13
N GLY A 107 -7.98 27.76 30.43
CA GLY A 107 -6.93 28.69 30.86
C GLY A 107 -5.58 28.53 30.14
N TYR A 108 -5.32 29.39 29.15
CA TYR A 108 -3.99 29.65 28.58
C TYR A 108 -2.98 30.03 29.66
N TRP A 109 -1.85 29.31 29.80
CA TRP A 109 -0.61 29.86 30.36
C TRP A 109 0.64 29.21 29.78
N ASN A 110 1.50 30.08 29.28
CA ASN A 110 2.87 29.85 28.83
C ASN A 110 3.74 29.59 30.08
N ASN A 111 4.49 28.49 30.17
CA ASN A 111 5.73 28.48 30.95
C ASN A 111 6.65 27.30 30.62
N THR A 112 7.88 27.68 30.28
CA THR A 112 9.09 26.88 30.21
C THR A 112 9.38 26.21 31.56
N LEU A 113 9.57 24.90 31.59
CA LEU A 113 10.14 24.20 32.74
C LEU A 113 11.39 23.43 32.35
N THR A 114 12.50 23.99 32.78
CA THR A 114 13.85 23.43 32.83
C THR A 114 13.88 22.29 33.85
N TYR A 115 14.29 21.09 33.46
CA TYR A 115 14.61 20.02 34.41
C TYR A 115 16.11 20.01 34.73
N ASN A 116 16.41 20.31 36.00
CA ASN A 116 17.70 20.08 36.63
C ASN A 116 17.86 18.59 36.93
N HIS A 117 18.89 17.94 36.38
CA HIS A 117 19.45 16.72 36.95
C HIS A 117 20.88 16.96 37.45
N THR A 118 21.07 16.63 38.72
CA THR A 118 22.28 16.74 39.52
C THR A 118 23.40 15.86 38.95
N ARG A 119 24.55 16.46 38.64
CA ARG A 119 25.80 15.75 38.29
C ARG A 119 26.43 15.10 39.51
N SER A 120 27.00 13.90 39.33
CA SER A 120 28.23 13.51 40.01
C SER A 120 29.38 13.59 39.01
N SER A 121 30.47 14.21 39.44
CA SER A 121 31.59 14.67 38.60
C SER A 121 32.75 13.68 38.59
N ALA A 122 33.35 13.47 37.42
CA ALA A 122 34.78 13.19 37.29
C ALA A 122 35.35 14.16 36.23
N VAL A 123 36.55 14.69 36.52
CA VAL A 123 37.13 15.94 36.02
C VAL A 123 38.33 15.65 35.09
N VAL A 124 38.24 16.12 33.82
CA VAL A 124 39.25 16.87 33.00
C VAL A 124 40.54 16.12 32.55
N PRO A 125 41.17 16.37 31.35
CA PRO A 125 41.22 17.65 30.63
C PRO A 125 40.88 17.72 29.13
N SER A 126 40.58 18.98 28.80
CA SER A 126 40.38 19.60 27.50
C SER A 126 41.64 19.71 26.64
N ARG A 127 41.45 19.68 25.33
CA ARG A 127 42.21 20.52 24.39
C ARG A 127 41.24 21.25 23.48
N SER A 128 41.23 22.58 23.63
CA SER A 128 40.60 23.54 22.73
C SER A 128 41.69 24.08 21.82
N THR A 129 41.38 24.18 20.53
CA THR A 129 42.01 25.12 19.60
C THR A 129 40.92 25.73 18.72
N SER A 130 40.48 26.94 19.07
CA SER A 130 40.12 27.99 18.12
C SER A 130 41.40 28.39 17.35
N VAL A 131 41.45 28.90 16.11
CA VAL A 131 40.74 29.91 15.28
C VAL A 131 41.38 29.77 13.85
N PRO A 132 41.12 30.58 12.78
CA PRO A 132 40.10 31.61 12.51
C PRO A 132 39.46 31.57 11.09
N PHE A 133 38.51 32.50 10.91
CA PHE A 133 38.03 33.08 9.64
C PHE A 133 39.13 33.42 8.62
N ALA A 134 38.84 33.22 7.33
CA ALA A 134 39.39 34.01 6.23
C ALA A 134 38.35 34.15 5.10
N SER A 135 37.97 35.40 4.82
CA SER A 135 37.40 35.84 3.55
C SER A 135 38.53 36.05 2.53
N LEU A 136 38.23 35.96 1.23
CA LEU A 136 38.77 36.84 0.18
C LEU A 136 38.11 36.60 -1.20
N ASN A 137 37.52 37.69 -1.69
CA ASN A 137 37.29 38.20 -3.05
C ASN A 137 37.71 37.42 -4.32
N THR A 138 36.74 37.38 -5.25
CA THR A 138 36.74 37.90 -6.64
C THR A 138 37.84 37.50 -7.63
N THR A 139 37.45 36.88 -8.77
CA THR A 139 37.73 37.45 -10.10
C THR A 139 36.72 36.96 -11.16
N GLN A 140 36.18 37.92 -11.92
CA GLN A 140 35.41 37.75 -13.16
C GLN A 140 36.29 37.21 -14.29
N TYR A 141 35.70 36.48 -15.25
CA TYR A 141 36.11 36.57 -16.66
C TYR A 141 34.90 36.45 -17.58
N LEU A 142 34.78 37.47 -18.44
CA LEU A 142 33.90 37.56 -19.60
C LEU A 142 34.38 36.62 -20.72
N ALA A 143 33.44 36.01 -21.44
CA ALA A 143 33.59 35.79 -22.88
C ALA A 143 32.21 35.66 -23.55
N THR A 144 31.93 36.63 -24.40
CA THR A 144 30.86 36.71 -25.41
C THR A 144 31.21 35.91 -26.67
N ASN A 145 30.20 35.71 -27.53
CA ASN A 145 30.17 35.18 -28.91
C ASN A 145 29.63 33.73 -28.98
N THR A 146 28.66 33.37 -29.83
CA THR A 146 28.10 34.00 -31.04
C THR A 146 26.79 33.29 -31.38
N SER A 147 25.73 34.04 -31.67
CA SER A 147 24.49 33.51 -32.25
C SER A 147 24.59 33.53 -33.78
N SER A 148 24.33 32.39 -34.43
CA SER A 148 24.02 32.34 -35.86
C SER A 148 23.11 31.18 -36.18
N SER A 149 22.27 31.41 -37.20
CA SER A 149 21.37 30.48 -37.91
C SER A 149 19.95 30.25 -37.35
N LYS A 150 18.99 30.99 -37.92
CA LYS A 150 17.69 30.45 -38.35
C LYS A 150 17.22 31.20 -39.60
N THR A 151 17.22 30.50 -40.74
CA THR A 151 16.30 30.79 -41.85
C THR A 151 16.06 29.55 -42.70
N GLN A 152 14.78 29.39 -43.00
CA GLN A 152 14.14 28.74 -44.14
C GLN A 152 13.75 27.25 -44.10
N ALA A 153 12.45 27.12 -44.36
CA ALA A 153 11.65 25.94 -44.59
C ALA A 153 11.61 25.56 -46.08
N SER A 154 11.24 24.31 -46.36
CA SER A 154 10.52 23.77 -47.54
C SER A 154 10.54 22.23 -47.39
N ALA A 155 9.58 21.39 -47.81
CA ALA A 155 8.47 21.56 -48.73
C ALA A 155 7.33 20.56 -48.39
N SER A 156 6.10 20.96 -48.69
CA SER A 156 4.93 20.10 -48.82
C SER A 156 4.73 19.73 -50.29
N THR A 157 4.16 18.56 -50.58
CA THR A 157 3.74 18.19 -51.95
C THR A 157 2.29 17.70 -51.97
N LEU A 158 1.61 18.17 -53.01
CA LEU A 158 0.19 18.22 -53.30
C LEU A 158 -0.52 16.86 -53.49
N ARG A 159 -1.83 16.90 -53.22
CA ARG A 159 -2.88 16.05 -53.81
C ARG A 159 -3.22 16.51 -55.23
N THR A 160 -3.57 15.59 -56.13
CA THR A 160 -4.68 15.82 -57.10
C THR A 160 -5.32 14.50 -57.59
N LEU A 161 -6.65 14.56 -57.75
CA LEU A 161 -7.58 13.54 -58.24
C LEU A 161 -7.64 13.42 -59.76
N THR A 162 -8.01 12.25 -60.28
CA THR A 162 -8.83 11.98 -61.48
C THR A 162 -9.18 10.47 -61.52
N LYS A 163 -10.11 9.92 -62.32
CA LYS A 163 -11.53 10.15 -62.62
C LYS A 163 -12.00 8.90 -63.41
N SER A 164 -13.14 8.29 -63.02
CA SER A 164 -14.08 7.40 -63.76
C SER A 164 -13.59 6.41 -64.86
N SER A 165 -14.11 5.17 -64.81
CA SER A 165 -14.89 4.60 -65.92
C SER A 165 -15.83 3.47 -65.45
N SER A 166 -16.94 3.34 -66.17
CA SER A 166 -18.16 2.57 -65.91
C SER A 166 -18.22 1.27 -66.70
N SER A 167 -18.96 0.25 -66.23
CA SER A 167 -19.93 -0.50 -67.06
C SER A 167 -20.84 -1.41 -66.23
N ASN A 168 -22.14 -1.36 -66.56
CA ASN A 168 -23.21 -2.28 -66.17
C ASN A 168 -23.08 -3.62 -66.91
N GLN A 169 -23.54 -4.72 -66.32
CA GLN A 169 -24.52 -5.63 -66.93
C GLN A 169 -25.24 -6.51 -65.88
N THR A 170 -26.54 -6.63 -66.12
CA THR A 170 -27.56 -7.44 -65.44
C THR A 170 -27.46 -8.91 -65.87
N VAL A 171 -27.93 -9.87 -65.06
CA VAL A 171 -28.87 -10.97 -65.43
C VAL A 171 -29.04 -11.97 -64.27
N SER A 172 -30.29 -12.41 -64.13
CA SER A 172 -30.93 -13.40 -63.25
C SER A 172 -30.30 -14.80 -63.17
N SER A 173 -30.47 -15.49 -62.03
CA SER A 173 -31.37 -16.67 -61.88
C SER A 173 -31.02 -17.56 -60.66
N THR A 174 -32.02 -18.36 -60.32
CA THR A 174 -32.31 -19.18 -59.13
C THR A 174 -31.38 -20.37 -58.79
N SER A 175 -31.51 -20.79 -57.52
CA SER A 175 -31.45 -22.16 -56.98
C SER A 175 -30.13 -22.73 -56.43
N GLY A 176 -30.20 -23.23 -55.19
CA GLY A 176 -29.88 -24.63 -54.92
C GLY A 176 -28.48 -24.99 -54.38
N SER A 177 -28.48 -25.39 -53.11
CA SER A 177 -27.61 -26.41 -52.48
C SER A 177 -26.17 -26.08 -52.09
N ALA A 178 -25.90 -26.48 -50.85
CA ALA A 178 -24.62 -26.51 -50.18
C ALA A 178 -23.58 -27.37 -50.89
N THR A 179 -22.33 -26.94 -50.85
CA THR A 179 -21.15 -27.80 -50.73
C THR A 179 -19.97 -26.99 -50.23
N SER A 180 -19.22 -27.60 -49.31
CA SER A 180 -18.00 -27.10 -48.70
C SER A 180 -16.84 -27.19 -49.70
N ALA A 181 -16.09 -26.10 -49.89
CA ALA A 181 -14.73 -26.15 -50.44
C ALA A 181 -13.94 -24.90 -50.06
N THR A 182 -12.82 -25.16 -49.40
CA THR A 182 -11.76 -24.27 -48.92
C THR A 182 -11.18 -23.40 -50.03
N LYS A 183 -11.08 -22.08 -49.83
CA LYS A 183 -10.06 -21.25 -50.48
C LYS A 183 -9.67 -20.05 -49.61
N SER A 184 -8.39 -20.06 -49.26
CA SER A 184 -7.53 -18.96 -48.81
C SER A 184 -8.08 -17.56 -49.11
N GLY A 185 -8.49 -16.86 -48.05
CA GLY A 185 -8.79 -15.43 -48.06
C GLY A 185 -7.88 -14.75 -47.05
N THR A 186 -7.01 -13.89 -47.55
CA THR A 186 -6.08 -13.04 -46.81
C THR A 186 -6.80 -12.36 -45.64
N VAL A 187 -6.44 -12.73 -44.41
CA VAL A 187 -6.90 -12.02 -43.22
C VAL A 187 -6.26 -10.64 -43.28
N ALA A 188 -7.04 -9.66 -43.73
CA ALA A 188 -6.72 -8.26 -43.47
C ALA A 188 -6.63 -8.13 -41.95
N SER A 189 -5.41 -7.89 -41.46
CA SER A 189 -5.13 -7.53 -40.09
C SER A 189 -5.89 -6.26 -39.74
N SER A 190 -7.14 -6.40 -39.30
CA SER A 190 -7.78 -5.37 -38.49
C SER A 190 -7.08 -5.40 -37.15
N THR A 191 -6.04 -4.58 -37.01
CA THR A 191 -5.53 -4.16 -35.70
C THR A 191 -6.66 -3.39 -35.01
N SER A 192 -7.61 -4.10 -34.42
CA SER A 192 -8.36 -3.55 -33.30
C SER A 192 -7.36 -3.48 -32.16
N THR A 193 -6.93 -2.27 -31.83
CA THR A 193 -6.25 -1.98 -30.56
C THR A 193 -7.21 -2.39 -29.45
N ALA A 194 -7.06 -3.62 -28.96
CA ALA A 194 -7.81 -4.09 -27.81
C ALA A 194 -7.37 -3.24 -26.61
N ASP A 195 -8.31 -2.51 -26.02
CA ASP A 195 -8.12 -1.90 -24.70
C ASP A 195 -7.71 -3.04 -23.75
N PRO A 196 -6.63 -2.88 -22.98
CA PRO A 196 -6.16 -3.94 -22.14
C PRO A 196 -7.06 -4.20 -20.96
N LYS A 197 -7.77 -5.33 -21.08
CA LYS A 197 -8.72 -5.81 -20.08
C LYS A 197 -8.00 -6.28 -18.83
N ILE A 198 -7.74 -5.36 -17.89
CA ILE A 198 -7.40 -5.74 -16.52
C ILE A 198 -8.67 -6.29 -15.88
N PRO A 199 -8.66 -7.54 -15.39
CA PRO A 199 -9.83 -8.10 -14.71
C PRO A 199 -10.07 -7.35 -13.40
N PHE A 200 -11.28 -7.47 -12.86
CA PHE A 200 -11.55 -6.97 -11.50
C PHE A 200 -10.56 -7.60 -10.50
N LEU A 201 -9.87 -6.75 -9.74
CA LEU A 201 -8.82 -7.18 -8.81
C LEU A 201 -9.41 -7.43 -7.42
N ARG A 202 -9.44 -8.69 -6.98
CA ARG A 202 -9.69 -9.10 -5.60
C ARG A 202 -8.33 -9.41 -4.98
N GLY A 203 -7.79 -8.47 -4.23
CA GLY A 203 -6.41 -8.53 -3.80
C GLY A 203 -6.20 -8.53 -2.29
N VAL A 204 -4.96 -8.77 -1.92
CA VAL A 204 -4.40 -8.58 -0.58
C VAL A 204 -3.09 -7.81 -0.70
N ASN A 205 -2.77 -7.02 0.32
CA ASN A 205 -1.49 -6.35 0.46
C ASN A 205 -0.45 -7.29 1.09
N LEU A 206 0.81 -7.22 0.66
CA LEU A 206 1.95 -7.88 1.31
C LEU A 206 2.69 -6.90 2.25
N GLY A 207 1.94 -6.29 3.17
CA GLY A 207 2.42 -5.31 4.15
C GLY A 207 3.33 -5.92 5.21
N GLY A 208 4.18 -5.09 5.82
CA GLY A 208 5.18 -5.53 6.80
C GLY A 208 6.30 -6.40 6.25
N TRP A 209 6.42 -6.57 4.92
CA TRP A 209 7.42 -7.45 4.29
C TRP A 209 8.64 -6.68 3.78
N LEU A 210 8.53 -5.99 2.63
CA LEU A 210 9.62 -5.23 2.03
C LEU A 210 9.70 -3.78 2.56
N VAL A 211 8.69 -3.38 3.33
CA VAL A 211 8.66 -2.19 4.17
C VAL A 211 8.19 -2.62 5.56
N LEU A 212 8.99 -2.35 6.58
CA LEU A 212 8.70 -2.74 7.94
C LEU A 212 7.68 -1.81 8.59
N GLU A 213 6.77 -2.40 9.35
CA GLU A 213 5.87 -1.70 10.24
C GLU A 213 5.93 -2.34 11.63
N GLU A 214 6.37 -1.56 12.62
CA GLU A 214 6.61 -2.07 13.99
C GLU A 214 5.42 -2.86 14.54
N TRP A 215 4.20 -2.38 14.33
CA TRP A 215 2.99 -3.03 14.82
C TRP A 215 2.69 -4.38 14.16
N MET A 216 3.16 -4.62 12.93
CA MET A 216 3.07 -5.90 12.22
C MET A 216 4.25 -6.81 12.54
N ASN A 217 5.42 -6.22 12.76
CA ASN A 217 6.71 -6.90 12.87
C ASN A 217 7.29 -6.80 14.28
N ALA A 218 6.46 -6.76 15.32
CA ALA A 218 6.87 -6.44 16.69
C ALA A 218 8.07 -7.26 17.20
N GLU A 219 8.16 -8.54 16.82
CA GLU A 219 9.28 -9.43 17.18
C GLU A 219 10.63 -8.93 16.62
N LEU A 220 10.63 -8.34 15.42
CA LEU A 220 11.84 -7.82 14.77
C LEU A 220 12.36 -6.57 15.48
N PHE A 221 11.45 -5.76 16.02
CA PHE A 221 11.76 -4.53 16.75
C PHE A 221 12.06 -4.77 18.23
N GLN A 222 11.88 -5.99 18.72
CA GLN A 222 12.13 -6.36 20.11
C GLN A 222 13.56 -6.01 20.52
N ASP A 223 13.71 -5.47 21.73
CA ASP A 223 14.99 -5.05 22.30
C ASP A 223 15.72 -3.93 21.51
N THR A 224 15.01 -3.23 20.62
CA THR A 224 15.50 -2.02 19.94
C THR A 224 14.75 -0.78 20.43
N LEU A 225 15.30 0.41 20.13
CA LEU A 225 14.59 1.70 20.28
C LEU A 225 14.05 2.21 18.93
N ALA A 226 14.07 1.36 17.90
CA ALA A 226 13.59 1.74 16.58
C ALA A 226 12.06 1.87 16.59
N ILE A 227 11.55 2.82 15.82
CA ILE A 227 10.11 3.11 15.68
C ILE A 227 9.65 3.02 14.22
N ASP A 228 10.58 2.80 13.30
CA ASP A 228 10.42 2.73 11.86
C ASP A 228 11.62 2.01 11.24
N GLU A 229 11.55 1.71 9.94
CA GLU A 229 12.64 1.03 9.23
C GLU A 229 13.93 1.87 9.18
N PHE A 230 13.83 3.20 9.14
CA PHE A 230 14.98 4.10 9.10
C PHE A 230 15.85 3.95 10.36
N THR A 231 15.22 4.01 11.53
CA THR A 231 15.90 3.83 12.82
C THR A 231 16.29 2.37 13.06
N PHE A 232 15.47 1.41 12.60
CA PHE A 232 15.80 -0.01 12.66
C PHE A 232 17.06 -0.32 11.85
N SER A 233 17.19 0.25 10.66
CA SER A 233 18.33 0.02 9.77
C SER A 233 19.67 0.55 10.32
N SER A 234 19.61 1.42 11.32
CA SER A 234 20.78 1.93 12.04
C SER A 234 21.22 1.03 13.21
N THR A 235 20.48 -0.05 13.51
CA THR A 235 20.84 -1.02 14.54
C THR A 235 21.96 -1.96 14.06
N SER A 236 22.69 -2.56 15.01
CA SER A 236 23.89 -3.33 14.70
C SER A 236 23.67 -4.63 13.91
N ASN A 237 22.46 -5.19 13.97
CA ASN A 237 22.09 -6.47 13.34
C ASN A 237 21.04 -6.29 12.22
N ALA A 238 20.80 -5.05 11.78
CA ALA A 238 19.74 -4.74 10.84
C ALA A 238 19.87 -5.51 9.53
N SER A 239 21.08 -5.63 8.97
CA SER A 239 21.31 -6.27 7.68
C SER A 239 20.93 -7.75 7.71
N GLU A 240 21.43 -8.51 8.69
CA GLU A 240 21.11 -9.93 8.85
C GLU A 240 19.63 -10.15 9.20
N ALA A 241 19.07 -9.30 10.07
CA ALA A 241 17.67 -9.40 10.47
C ALA A 241 16.72 -9.12 9.30
N LEU A 242 17.00 -8.11 8.47
CA LEU A 242 16.24 -7.81 7.26
C LEU A 242 16.35 -8.92 6.23
N ALA A 243 17.54 -9.48 6.00
CA ALA A 243 17.73 -10.57 5.06
C ALA A 243 16.93 -11.82 5.45
N GLU A 244 16.94 -12.19 6.73
CA GLU A 244 16.13 -13.29 7.26
C GLU A 244 14.63 -12.98 7.17
N HIS A 245 14.22 -11.77 7.53
CA HIS A 245 12.83 -11.32 7.45
C HIS A 245 12.28 -11.41 6.02
N TRP A 246 13.00 -10.85 5.05
CA TRP A 246 12.60 -10.91 3.64
C TRP A 246 12.51 -12.35 3.13
N ALA A 247 13.36 -13.25 3.61
CA ALA A 247 13.38 -14.66 3.22
C ALA A 247 12.25 -15.51 3.83
N THR A 248 11.70 -15.10 4.97
CA THR A 248 10.83 -15.98 5.78
C THR A 248 9.46 -15.41 6.08
N PHE A 249 9.27 -14.08 6.02
CA PHE A 249 8.00 -13.46 6.39
C PHE A 249 6.89 -13.72 5.37
N ILE A 250 7.15 -13.53 4.07
CA ILE A 250 6.28 -13.97 2.97
C ILE A 250 7.04 -14.98 2.11
N THR A 251 6.39 -16.10 1.85
CA THR A 251 6.93 -17.25 1.13
C THR A 251 5.97 -17.68 0.02
N GLN A 252 6.42 -18.63 -0.81
CA GLN A 252 5.57 -19.22 -1.84
C GLN A 252 4.33 -19.91 -1.28
N ASP A 253 4.45 -20.54 -0.10
CA ASP A 253 3.35 -21.26 0.55
C ASP A 253 2.22 -20.29 0.94
N ASP A 254 2.58 -19.07 1.36
CA ASP A 254 1.59 -18.04 1.68
C ASP A 254 0.77 -17.61 0.45
N ILE A 255 1.40 -17.57 -0.72
CA ILE A 255 0.70 -17.31 -1.98
C ILE A 255 -0.13 -18.53 -2.41
N ALA A 256 0.32 -19.74 -2.08
CA ALA A 256 -0.45 -20.97 -2.31
C ALA A 256 -1.72 -21.02 -1.46
N ASP A 257 -1.67 -20.56 -0.21
CA ASP A 257 -2.81 -20.53 0.72
C ASP A 257 -3.94 -19.59 0.27
N LEU A 258 -3.61 -18.60 -0.56
CA LEU A 258 -4.60 -17.75 -1.23
C LEU A 258 -5.40 -18.48 -2.31
N VAL A 259 -4.91 -19.62 -2.81
CA VAL A 259 -5.65 -20.44 -3.80
C VAL A 259 -6.96 -20.92 -3.19
N GLY A 260 -8.05 -20.75 -3.92
CA GLY A 260 -9.39 -21.14 -3.48
C GLY A 260 -10.09 -20.11 -2.58
N THR A 261 -9.40 -19.09 -2.06
CA THR A 261 -10.06 -17.95 -1.39
C THR A 261 -10.84 -17.08 -2.38
N GLY A 262 -10.38 -16.99 -3.62
CA GLY A 262 -10.92 -16.09 -4.65
C GLY A 262 -10.04 -14.89 -4.95
N ILE A 263 -8.98 -14.66 -4.16
CA ILE A 263 -7.95 -13.65 -4.44
C ILE A 263 -7.28 -13.92 -5.79
N ASN A 264 -7.05 -12.86 -6.57
CA ASN A 264 -6.39 -12.92 -7.87
C ASN A 264 -5.31 -11.83 -8.07
N ALA A 265 -5.06 -10.99 -7.07
CA ALA A 265 -4.09 -9.90 -7.16
C ALA A 265 -3.31 -9.72 -5.86
N LEU A 266 -2.04 -9.30 -5.97
CA LEU A 266 -1.17 -8.96 -4.86
C LEU A 266 -0.72 -7.50 -5.02
N ARG A 267 -0.96 -6.65 -4.01
CA ARG A 267 -0.32 -5.32 -3.92
C ARG A 267 0.91 -5.46 -3.04
N ILE A 268 2.07 -5.07 -3.55
CA ILE A 268 3.36 -5.29 -2.91
C ILE A 268 4.02 -3.93 -2.60
N PRO A 269 3.92 -3.46 -1.35
CA PRO A 269 4.66 -2.31 -0.87
C PRO A 269 6.17 -2.52 -1.00
N ILE A 270 6.87 -1.55 -1.59
CA ILE A 270 8.34 -1.50 -1.62
C ILE A 270 8.82 -0.05 -1.42
N GLY A 271 9.80 0.15 -0.55
CA GLY A 271 10.37 1.47 -0.27
C GLY A 271 11.36 1.92 -1.33
N PHE A 272 11.50 3.23 -1.52
CA PHE A 272 12.45 3.81 -2.48
C PHE A 272 13.90 3.31 -2.27
N TRP A 273 14.25 3.01 -1.01
CA TRP A 273 15.58 2.58 -0.61
C TRP A 273 16.00 1.25 -1.24
N ALA A 274 15.07 0.43 -1.71
CA ALA A 274 15.39 -0.75 -2.51
C ALA A 274 16.12 -0.41 -3.83
N PHE A 275 16.04 0.85 -4.30
CA PHE A 275 16.60 1.30 -5.58
C PHE A 275 17.55 2.50 -5.44
N ASP A 276 17.25 3.43 -4.53
CA ASP A 276 18.10 4.59 -4.20
C ASP A 276 18.29 4.66 -2.68
N ASN A 277 19.48 4.29 -2.20
CA ASN A 277 19.83 4.31 -0.78
C ASN A 277 20.88 5.38 -0.45
N ASP A 278 21.02 6.40 -1.32
CA ASP A 278 22.03 7.43 -1.12
C ASP A 278 21.73 8.27 0.12
N ASN A 279 22.72 8.36 1.01
CA ASN A 279 22.70 9.11 2.27
C ASN A 279 21.61 8.67 3.26
N THR A 280 21.24 7.39 3.24
CA THR A 280 20.28 6.80 4.18
C THR A 280 20.86 5.58 4.91
N PRO A 281 20.33 5.22 6.09
CA PRO A 281 20.80 4.06 6.84
C PRO A 281 20.20 2.74 6.36
N TYR A 282 19.27 2.76 5.40
CA TYR A 282 18.56 1.55 4.96
C TYR A 282 19.49 0.50 4.36
N HIS A 283 18.97 -0.72 4.21
CA HIS A 283 19.66 -1.83 3.53
C HIS A 283 18.92 -2.17 2.23
N GLN A 284 19.67 -2.60 1.21
CA GLN A 284 19.13 -3.03 -0.08
C GLN A 284 19.07 -4.56 -0.19
N GLY A 285 18.19 -5.07 -1.05
CA GLY A 285 18.02 -6.50 -1.36
C GLY A 285 16.57 -6.93 -1.54
N GLN A 286 15.61 -6.04 -1.25
CA GLN A 286 14.17 -6.27 -1.35
C GLN A 286 13.72 -6.62 -2.76
N ASP A 287 14.36 -6.05 -3.80
CA ASP A 287 13.96 -6.22 -5.20
C ASP A 287 14.06 -7.69 -5.67
N VAL A 288 15.03 -8.44 -5.15
CA VAL A 288 15.15 -9.89 -5.38
C VAL A 288 13.92 -10.65 -4.85
N TYR A 289 13.35 -10.22 -3.73
CA TYR A 289 12.16 -10.84 -3.14
C TYR A 289 10.87 -10.40 -3.85
N LEU A 290 10.81 -9.16 -4.32
CA LEU A 290 9.75 -8.70 -5.22
C LEU A 290 9.71 -9.55 -6.50
N GLU A 291 10.86 -9.83 -7.13
CA GLU A 291 10.94 -10.73 -8.29
C GLU A 291 10.44 -12.16 -7.98
N LYS A 292 10.82 -12.71 -6.81
CA LYS A 292 10.31 -14.01 -6.36
C LYS A 292 8.79 -14.00 -6.22
N ALA A 293 8.21 -12.97 -5.59
CA ALA A 293 6.76 -12.84 -5.44
C ALA A 293 6.04 -12.72 -6.79
N ILE A 294 6.61 -11.99 -7.76
CA ILE A 294 6.07 -11.94 -9.13
C ILE A 294 6.10 -13.33 -9.78
N GLY A 295 7.18 -14.09 -9.58
CA GLY A 295 7.27 -15.49 -10.01
C GLY A 295 6.20 -16.39 -9.39
N TRP A 296 5.98 -16.28 -8.07
CA TRP A 296 4.93 -17.02 -7.36
C TRP A 296 3.53 -16.63 -7.83
N ALA A 297 3.27 -15.33 -8.00
CA ALA A 297 2.00 -14.83 -8.52
C ALA A 297 1.69 -15.41 -9.91
N LYS A 298 2.69 -15.44 -10.80
CA LYS A 298 2.58 -16.08 -12.13
C LYS A 298 2.20 -17.56 -12.02
N GLN A 299 2.85 -18.30 -11.13
CA GLN A 299 2.60 -19.73 -10.94
C GLN A 299 1.16 -20.01 -10.45
N TYR A 300 0.60 -19.13 -9.63
CA TYR A 300 -0.76 -19.27 -9.08
C TYR A 300 -1.82 -18.45 -9.84
N ASN A 301 -1.48 -17.95 -11.04
CA ASN A 301 -2.36 -17.16 -11.91
C ASN A 301 -2.95 -15.94 -11.18
N MET A 302 -2.09 -15.20 -10.48
CA MET A 302 -2.37 -13.93 -9.83
C MET A 302 -1.59 -12.81 -10.50
N THR A 303 -2.12 -11.60 -10.42
CA THR A 303 -1.46 -10.38 -10.91
C THR A 303 -0.78 -9.62 -9.78
N VAL A 304 0.17 -8.75 -10.12
CA VAL A 304 0.93 -7.93 -9.17
C VAL A 304 0.72 -6.45 -9.46
N TRP A 305 0.52 -5.70 -8.39
CA TRP A 305 0.64 -4.26 -8.32
C TRP A 305 1.88 -3.94 -7.49
N VAL A 306 2.85 -3.25 -8.09
CA VAL A 306 4.06 -2.79 -7.39
C VAL A 306 3.80 -1.40 -6.83
N ASP A 307 3.89 -1.22 -5.52
CA ASP A 307 3.58 0.04 -4.87
C ASP A 307 4.84 0.68 -4.27
N CYS A 308 5.18 1.89 -4.74
CA CYS A 308 6.24 2.70 -4.16
C CYS A 308 5.76 3.28 -2.81
N HIS A 309 5.88 2.49 -1.77
CA HIS A 309 5.18 2.72 -0.50
C HIS A 309 5.85 3.77 0.39
N GLY A 310 7.16 3.96 0.23
CA GLY A 310 7.91 5.03 0.90
C GLY A 310 8.67 5.85 -0.13
N SER A 311 8.49 7.17 -0.11
CA SER A 311 9.19 8.11 -0.99
C SER A 311 10.34 8.84 -0.26
N PRO A 312 11.41 9.27 -0.96
CA PRO A 312 12.48 10.09 -0.37
C PRO A 312 11.94 11.25 0.46
N GLY A 313 12.46 11.42 1.68
CA GLY A 313 12.01 12.46 2.60
C GLY A 313 10.70 12.19 3.35
N SER A 314 10.04 11.04 3.10
CA SER A 314 8.71 10.66 3.59
C SER A 314 7.59 11.59 3.14
N GLN A 315 6.58 10.99 2.51
CA GLN A 315 5.40 11.65 1.98
C GLN A 315 4.27 11.81 2.99
N ASN A 316 4.37 11.23 4.19
CA ASN A 316 3.30 11.31 5.20
C ASN A 316 3.77 11.27 6.66
N GLY A 317 5.05 10.99 6.93
CA GLY A 317 5.60 10.95 8.28
C GLY A 317 5.09 9.76 9.10
N TYR A 318 4.49 8.76 8.46
CA TYR A 318 4.13 7.50 9.09
C TYR A 318 5.31 6.54 9.05
N SER A 319 5.38 5.63 10.03
CA SER A 319 6.39 4.57 10.04
C SER A 319 6.30 3.69 8.80
N SER A 320 5.10 3.50 8.22
CA SER A 320 4.88 2.80 6.96
C SER A 320 5.56 3.46 5.75
N SER A 321 5.89 4.75 5.79
CA SER A 321 6.74 5.37 4.75
C SER A 321 8.24 5.05 4.88
N GLY A 322 8.62 4.28 5.90
CA GLY A 322 9.99 3.97 6.29
C GLY A 322 10.58 4.93 7.32
N ARG A 323 10.02 6.14 7.47
CA ARG A 323 10.51 7.16 8.41
C ARG A 323 9.38 7.96 9.05
N ALA A 324 9.21 7.80 10.35
CA ALA A 324 8.21 8.48 11.14
C ALA A 324 8.57 9.95 11.43
N GLY A 325 7.53 10.79 11.56
CA GLY A 325 7.60 12.17 12.05
C GLY A 325 7.92 13.22 10.98
N ILE A 326 9.05 13.09 10.28
CA ILE A 326 9.50 14.11 9.31
C ILE A 326 8.77 13.93 7.97
N ILE A 327 8.28 15.03 7.39
CA ILE A 327 7.64 15.06 6.06
C ILE A 327 8.37 16.09 5.20
N ASN A 328 9.33 15.62 4.39
CA ASN A 328 10.19 16.44 3.54
C ASN A 328 10.11 16.02 2.06
N TRP A 329 9.12 15.22 1.68
CA TRP A 329 9.00 14.72 0.30
C TRP A 329 8.96 15.83 -0.76
N GLN A 330 8.28 16.95 -0.48
CA GLN A 330 8.24 18.12 -1.38
C GLN A 330 9.40 19.11 -1.21
N GLU A 331 10.40 18.78 -0.38
CA GLU A 331 11.56 19.63 -0.11
C GLU A 331 12.80 19.19 -0.89
N GLY A 332 13.65 20.16 -1.25
CA GLY A 332 14.91 19.90 -1.95
C GLY A 332 14.71 19.14 -3.27
N ASP A 333 15.43 18.03 -3.43
CA ASP A 333 15.40 17.20 -4.65
C ASP A 333 14.57 15.91 -4.50
N ASN A 334 13.83 15.76 -3.39
CA ASN A 334 13.15 14.50 -3.06
C ASN A 334 12.08 14.10 -4.09
N LEU A 335 11.37 15.07 -4.68
CA LEU A 335 10.39 14.80 -5.76
C LEU A 335 11.06 14.24 -7.02
N ASN A 336 12.22 14.76 -7.41
CA ASN A 336 12.96 14.27 -8.57
C ASN A 336 13.58 12.90 -8.29
N ARG A 337 14.13 12.68 -7.08
CA ARG A 337 14.59 11.36 -6.63
C ARG A 337 13.46 10.33 -6.65
N SER A 338 12.25 10.71 -6.21
CA SER A 338 11.05 9.86 -6.29
C SER A 338 10.78 9.44 -7.75
N ILE A 339 10.83 10.39 -8.69
CA ILE A 339 10.65 10.09 -10.13
C ILE A 339 11.76 9.16 -10.64
N SER A 340 13.02 9.38 -10.27
CA SER A 340 14.14 8.55 -10.72
C SER A 340 14.02 7.10 -10.23
N VAL A 341 13.58 6.91 -8.98
CA VAL A 341 13.25 5.58 -8.44
C VAL A 341 12.11 4.93 -9.23
N LEU A 342 11.04 5.68 -9.49
CA LEU A 342 9.90 5.20 -10.28
C LEU A 342 10.29 4.83 -11.72
N GLU A 343 11.18 5.58 -12.37
CA GLU A 343 11.73 5.22 -13.67
C GLU A 343 12.49 3.88 -13.63
N THR A 344 13.21 3.62 -12.53
CA THR A 344 13.93 2.35 -12.32
C THR A 344 12.95 1.18 -12.15
N ILE A 345 11.93 1.35 -11.31
CA ILE A 345 10.85 0.38 -11.12
C ILE A 345 10.14 0.11 -12.46
N ALA A 346 9.82 1.16 -13.21
CA ALA A 346 9.11 1.09 -14.47
C ALA A 346 9.92 0.43 -15.60
N ALA A 347 11.22 0.73 -15.69
CA ALA A 347 12.10 0.11 -16.68
C ALA A 347 12.23 -1.41 -16.47
N LYS A 348 12.19 -1.85 -15.21
CA LYS A 348 12.28 -3.26 -14.84
C LYS A 348 10.91 -3.95 -14.92
N TYR A 349 9.97 -3.57 -14.06
CA TYR A 349 8.69 -4.26 -13.90
C TYR A 349 7.61 -3.84 -14.91
N GLY A 350 7.86 -2.78 -15.68
CA GLY A 350 7.07 -2.41 -16.86
C GLY A 350 7.58 -3.03 -18.17
N ALA A 351 8.61 -3.87 -18.12
CA ALA A 351 9.13 -4.58 -19.29
C ALA A 351 8.14 -5.66 -19.80
N GLU A 352 8.26 -6.00 -21.08
CA GLU A 352 7.36 -6.97 -21.75
C GLU A 352 7.33 -8.34 -21.06
N GLU A 353 8.46 -8.77 -20.47
CA GLU A 353 8.57 -10.05 -19.76
C GLU A 353 7.65 -10.15 -18.52
N TYR A 354 7.28 -9.00 -17.95
CA TYR A 354 6.37 -8.89 -16.80
C TYR A 354 4.92 -8.58 -17.19
N ALA A 355 4.64 -8.28 -18.46
CA ALA A 355 3.33 -7.76 -18.91
C ALA A 355 2.14 -8.70 -18.64
N GLY A 356 2.40 -10.00 -18.49
CA GLY A 356 1.39 -11.01 -18.14
C GLY A 356 1.08 -11.14 -16.65
N VAL A 357 1.80 -10.42 -15.77
CA VAL A 357 1.69 -10.56 -14.31
C VAL A 357 1.60 -9.19 -13.63
N VAL A 358 2.49 -8.26 -13.97
CA VAL A 358 2.49 -6.91 -13.38
C VAL A 358 1.49 -6.05 -14.13
N VAL A 359 0.41 -5.67 -13.44
CA VAL A 359 -0.71 -4.88 -13.99
C VAL A 359 -0.74 -3.44 -13.50
N GLY A 360 0.00 -3.13 -12.44
CA GLY A 360 0.02 -1.80 -11.82
C GLY A 360 1.40 -1.42 -11.28
N ILE A 361 1.75 -0.14 -11.43
CA ILE A 361 2.81 0.53 -10.66
C ILE A 361 2.18 1.76 -10.01
N GLU A 362 2.21 1.83 -8.68
CA GLU A 362 1.76 2.99 -7.93
C GLU A 362 2.90 3.95 -7.63
N LEU A 363 2.64 5.23 -7.92
CA LEU A 363 3.63 6.30 -7.90
C LEU A 363 4.10 6.63 -6.48
N THR A 364 3.17 6.71 -5.54
CA THR A 364 3.48 6.88 -4.11
C THR A 364 2.27 6.53 -3.28
N ASN A 365 2.48 5.76 -2.22
CA ASN A 365 1.45 5.46 -1.24
C ASN A 365 1.13 6.69 -0.36
N GLU A 366 -0.15 6.95 -0.08
CA GLU A 366 -0.62 7.85 0.99
C GLU A 366 0.13 9.19 1.16
N PRO A 367 0.39 10.02 0.14
CA PRO A 367 1.00 11.32 0.37
C PRO A 367 0.03 12.21 1.16
N MET A 368 0.45 12.70 2.32
CA MET A 368 -0.40 13.46 3.23
C MET A 368 -0.63 14.89 2.71
N ALA A 369 -1.66 15.08 1.90
CA ALA A 369 -2.06 16.40 1.45
C ALA A 369 -2.65 17.24 2.60
N GLY A 370 -2.42 18.56 2.58
CA GLY A 370 -2.99 19.48 3.56
C GLY A 370 -2.16 19.63 4.85
N GLY A 371 -1.07 18.88 4.97
CA GLY A 371 0.00 19.10 5.95
C GLY A 371 1.21 19.79 5.31
N ALA A 372 2.40 19.20 5.48
CA ALA A 372 3.63 19.69 4.86
C ALA A 372 3.62 19.60 3.32
N ASN A 373 2.81 18.70 2.75
CA ASN A 373 2.69 18.55 1.31
C ASN A 373 1.53 19.39 0.74
N ASN A 374 1.83 20.18 -0.29
CA ASN A 374 0.85 20.92 -1.05
C ASN A 374 0.19 20.01 -2.11
N LEU A 375 -1.15 19.92 -2.09
CA LEU A 375 -1.90 19.08 -3.02
C LEU A 375 -1.73 19.49 -4.49
N GLY A 376 -1.59 20.79 -4.78
CA GLY A 376 -1.33 21.29 -6.12
C GLY A 376 0.03 20.83 -6.65
N VAL A 377 1.06 20.84 -5.78
CA VAL A 377 2.38 20.30 -6.10
C VAL A 377 2.31 18.78 -6.29
N THR A 378 1.60 18.05 -5.43
CA THR A 378 1.38 16.60 -5.60
C THR A 378 0.73 16.29 -6.94
N ARG A 379 -0.29 17.05 -7.35
CA ARG A 379 -0.98 16.88 -8.64
C ARG A 379 -0.08 17.18 -9.83
N GLN A 380 0.74 18.22 -9.74
CA GLN A 380 1.70 18.53 -10.80
C GLN A 380 2.77 17.43 -10.90
N TRP A 381 3.35 17.04 -9.77
CA TRP A 381 4.29 15.93 -9.68
C TRP A 381 3.71 14.62 -10.23
N THR A 382 2.44 14.33 -9.97
CA THR A 382 1.75 13.15 -10.51
C THR A 382 1.76 13.13 -12.04
N LYS A 383 1.56 14.29 -12.70
CA LYS A 383 1.61 14.39 -14.16
C LYS A 383 3.02 14.15 -14.69
N ASP A 384 4.01 14.72 -14.02
CA ASP A 384 5.42 14.63 -14.41
C ASP A 384 5.94 13.18 -14.21
N ALA A 385 5.63 12.58 -13.06
CA ALA A 385 5.94 11.20 -12.73
C ALA A 385 5.23 10.21 -13.66
N TYR A 386 3.94 10.43 -13.97
CA TYR A 386 3.22 9.62 -14.96
C TYR A 386 3.92 9.64 -16.32
N ALA A 387 4.30 10.81 -16.82
CA ALA A 387 4.98 10.94 -18.10
C ALA A 387 6.35 10.24 -18.10
N ALA A 388 7.13 10.40 -17.04
CA ALA A 388 8.43 9.76 -16.87
C ALA A 388 8.32 8.23 -16.79
N VAL A 389 7.43 7.71 -15.94
CA VAL A 389 7.14 6.27 -15.82
C VAL A 389 6.67 5.71 -17.15
N LYS A 390 5.68 6.34 -17.80
CA LYS A 390 5.13 5.86 -19.07
C LYS A 390 6.20 5.78 -20.17
N ALA A 391 7.20 6.66 -20.16
CA ALA A 391 8.31 6.62 -21.11
C ALA A 391 9.27 5.42 -20.92
N LYS A 392 9.23 4.75 -19.76
CA LYS A 392 10.06 3.56 -19.45
C LYS A 392 9.30 2.24 -19.61
N VAL A 393 7.98 2.28 -19.63
CA VAL A 393 7.13 1.08 -19.67
C VAL A 393 7.02 0.56 -21.11
N ALA A 394 7.40 -0.71 -21.31
CA ALA A 394 7.17 -1.42 -22.57
C ALA A 394 5.75 -2.00 -22.63
N ASN A 395 5.20 -2.47 -21.50
CA ASN A 395 3.85 -3.00 -21.38
C ASN A 395 2.80 -1.89 -21.66
N PRO A 396 2.11 -1.89 -22.81
CA PRO A 396 1.16 -0.82 -23.15
C PRO A 396 -0.04 -0.77 -22.20
N ASN A 397 -0.24 -1.84 -21.41
CA ASN A 397 -1.43 -2.14 -20.63
C ASN A 397 -1.29 -1.87 -19.14
N LEU A 398 -0.07 -1.60 -18.69
CA LEU A 398 0.22 -1.30 -17.30
C LEU A 398 -0.53 -0.04 -16.84
N GLN A 399 -1.21 -0.14 -15.71
CA GLN A 399 -1.77 1.03 -15.03
C GLN A 399 -0.69 1.72 -14.22
N ILE A 400 -0.64 3.05 -14.34
CA ILE A 400 0.14 3.90 -13.45
C ILE A 400 -0.85 4.48 -12.44
N ILE A 401 -0.71 4.12 -11.18
CA ILE A 401 -1.69 4.41 -10.14
C ILE A 401 -1.21 5.54 -9.23
N MET A 402 -2.13 6.39 -8.80
CA MET A 402 -1.89 7.43 -7.81
C MET A 402 -2.89 7.32 -6.66
N HIS A 403 -2.39 7.29 -5.42
CA HIS A 403 -3.22 7.44 -4.23
C HIS A 403 -3.91 8.82 -4.17
N ASP A 404 -5.14 8.87 -3.66
CA ASP A 404 -5.97 10.08 -3.59
C ASP A 404 -5.46 11.19 -2.64
N ALA A 405 -4.30 10.97 -2.03
CA ALA A 405 -3.63 11.86 -1.09
C ALA A 405 -4.51 12.30 0.10
N TYR A 406 -5.48 11.49 0.52
CA TYR A 406 -6.49 11.83 1.53
C TYR A 406 -7.43 12.98 1.14
N ALA A 407 -7.39 13.39 -0.13
CA ALA A 407 -8.20 14.48 -0.65
C ALA A 407 -9.53 14.02 -1.25
N GLY A 408 -9.74 12.69 -1.32
CA GLY A 408 -10.87 12.08 -2.03
C GLY A 408 -10.67 12.11 -3.54
N ILE A 409 -11.09 11.02 -4.20
CA ILE A 409 -10.90 10.82 -5.65
C ILE A 409 -11.64 11.88 -6.49
N ASP A 410 -12.78 12.36 -6.01
CA ASP A 410 -13.56 13.43 -6.65
C ASP A 410 -12.72 14.68 -6.90
N SER A 411 -11.83 15.02 -5.96
CA SER A 411 -10.91 16.15 -6.09
C SER A 411 -9.85 15.94 -7.18
N TRP A 412 -9.54 14.69 -7.54
CA TRP A 412 -8.53 14.30 -8.52
C TRP A 412 -9.05 14.21 -9.94
N ILE A 413 -10.37 14.17 -10.14
CA ILE A 413 -11.01 14.00 -11.46
C ILE A 413 -10.44 14.94 -12.54
N PRO A 414 -10.26 16.26 -12.32
CA PRO A 414 -9.69 17.13 -13.33
C PRO A 414 -8.23 16.77 -13.70
N THR A 415 -7.45 16.31 -12.72
CA THR A 415 -6.06 15.86 -12.92
C THR A 415 -6.03 14.54 -13.70
N ALA A 416 -6.87 13.58 -13.32
CA ALA A 416 -6.99 12.29 -14.01
C ALA A 416 -7.41 12.47 -15.48
N GLN A 417 -8.42 13.31 -15.74
CA GLN A 417 -8.84 13.64 -17.11
C GLN A 417 -7.73 14.31 -17.92
N SER A 418 -6.93 15.18 -17.29
CA SER A 418 -5.76 15.81 -17.92
C SER A 418 -4.67 14.82 -18.27
N ILE A 419 -4.49 13.74 -17.50
CA ILE A 419 -3.49 12.69 -17.74
C ILE A 419 -3.97 11.72 -18.83
N ILE A 420 -5.20 11.20 -18.68
CA ILE A 420 -5.80 10.24 -19.61
C ILE A 420 -5.99 10.88 -21.00
N GLY A 421 -6.48 12.13 -21.02
CA GLY A 421 -6.76 12.85 -22.25
C GLY A 421 -7.68 12.06 -23.19
N LYS A 422 -7.23 11.84 -24.43
CA LYS A 422 -7.89 11.00 -25.43
C LYS A 422 -7.13 9.69 -25.70
N GLY A 423 -6.10 9.41 -24.91
CA GLY A 423 -5.23 8.25 -25.09
C GLY A 423 -5.76 6.99 -24.41
N PRO A 424 -4.98 5.90 -24.43
CA PRO A 424 -5.26 4.71 -23.64
C PRO A 424 -5.41 5.05 -22.15
N LYS A 425 -6.36 4.41 -21.47
CA LYS A 425 -6.64 4.64 -20.06
C LYS A 425 -5.66 3.88 -19.18
N THR A 426 -4.41 4.35 -19.13
CA THR A 426 -3.32 3.74 -18.34
C THR A 426 -3.00 4.49 -17.06
N PHE A 427 -3.94 5.31 -16.59
CA PHE A 427 -3.88 6.01 -15.31
C PHE A 427 -5.06 5.59 -14.45
N ALA A 428 -4.81 5.28 -13.20
CA ALA A 428 -5.83 4.88 -12.23
C ALA A 428 -5.65 5.62 -10.90
N MET A 429 -6.71 5.60 -10.09
CA MET A 429 -6.72 6.16 -8.74
C MET A 429 -6.82 5.05 -7.70
N ASP A 430 -6.12 5.24 -6.59
CA ASP A 430 -6.23 4.45 -5.38
C ASP A 430 -6.84 5.29 -4.23
N THR A 431 -7.68 4.67 -3.41
CA THR A 431 -8.22 5.24 -2.17
C THR A 431 -8.22 4.19 -1.06
N HIS A 432 -7.93 4.63 0.17
CA HIS A 432 -7.87 3.77 1.34
C HIS A 432 -9.08 4.02 2.24
N LEU A 433 -9.84 2.97 2.52
CA LEU A 433 -11.13 3.07 3.19
C LEU A 433 -11.12 2.30 4.52
N TYR A 434 -10.90 3.07 5.59
CA TYR A 434 -10.88 2.59 6.96
C TYR A 434 -11.93 3.31 7.82
N GLN A 435 -12.40 2.68 8.90
CA GLN A 435 -13.35 3.27 9.85
C GLN A 435 -12.89 3.09 11.30
N LEU A 436 -11.64 3.44 11.61
CA LEU A 436 -11.09 3.35 12.98
C LEU A 436 -10.16 4.51 13.38
N TYR A 437 -9.80 5.40 12.45
CA TYR A 437 -8.77 6.43 12.69
C TYR A 437 -9.33 7.82 13.07
N THR A 438 -10.64 8.04 12.95
CA THR A 438 -11.27 9.31 13.32
C THR A 438 -12.17 9.16 14.54
N ALA A 439 -12.34 10.24 15.31
CA ALA A 439 -13.29 10.25 16.43
C ALA A 439 -14.73 9.98 15.97
N ALA A 440 -15.09 10.43 14.76
CA ALA A 440 -16.40 10.17 14.18
C ALA A 440 -16.61 8.67 13.91
N ASP A 441 -15.58 7.97 13.40
CA ASP A 441 -15.65 6.52 13.18
C ASP A 441 -15.74 5.75 14.49
N ASN A 442 -14.93 6.14 15.49
CA ASN A 442 -14.92 5.48 16.80
C ASN A 442 -16.20 5.74 17.63
N ALA A 443 -17.11 6.59 17.14
CA ALA A 443 -18.41 6.82 17.73
C ALA A 443 -19.52 5.96 17.10
N LEU A 444 -19.21 5.17 16.07
CA LEU A 444 -20.20 4.38 15.34
C LEU A 444 -20.40 3.00 15.99
N ASP A 445 -21.64 2.54 16.00
CA ASP A 445 -21.95 1.13 16.23
C ASP A 445 -21.85 0.33 14.91
N GLN A 446 -21.97 -1.01 14.98
CA GLN A 446 -21.77 -1.84 13.80
C GLN A 446 -22.78 -1.57 12.66
N PRO A 447 -24.10 -1.39 12.92
CA PRO A 447 -25.05 -0.94 11.90
C PRO A 447 -24.69 0.41 11.25
N GLN A 448 -24.18 1.36 12.02
CA GLN A 448 -23.75 2.67 11.51
C GLN A 448 -22.50 2.55 10.64
N HIS A 449 -21.53 1.70 11.02
CA HIS A 449 -20.39 1.37 10.16
C HIS A 449 -20.85 0.79 8.81
N ILE A 450 -21.79 -0.15 8.82
CA ILE A 450 -22.35 -0.75 7.59
C ILE A 450 -23.06 0.32 6.74
N THR A 451 -23.83 1.21 7.37
CA THR A 451 -24.49 2.34 6.67
C THR A 451 -23.46 3.23 5.98
N LYS A 452 -22.35 3.54 6.67
CA LYS A 452 -21.25 4.33 6.11
C LYS A 452 -20.57 3.61 4.93
N VAL A 453 -20.35 2.30 5.03
CA VAL A 453 -19.84 1.48 3.91
C VAL A 453 -20.74 1.58 2.69
N CYS A 454 -22.05 1.38 2.86
CA CYS A 454 -23.01 1.46 1.76
C CYS A 454 -22.98 2.83 1.07
N GLY A 455 -22.72 3.92 1.83
CA GLY A 455 -22.58 5.27 1.29
C GLY A 455 -21.36 5.49 0.40
N TRP A 456 -20.33 4.64 0.46
CA TRP A 456 -19.15 4.76 -0.43
C TRP A 456 -19.46 4.39 -1.88
N ALA A 457 -20.53 3.61 -2.13
CA ALA A 457 -20.90 3.13 -3.46
C ALA A 457 -21.08 4.26 -4.47
N ASP A 458 -21.71 5.37 -4.07
CA ASP A 458 -21.99 6.50 -4.95
C ASP A 458 -20.71 7.18 -5.45
N THR A 459 -19.81 7.55 -4.53
CA THR A 459 -18.55 8.24 -4.86
C THR A 459 -17.60 7.33 -5.63
N LEU A 460 -17.50 6.05 -5.24
CA LEU A 460 -16.69 5.07 -5.95
C LEU A 460 -17.20 4.88 -7.37
N SER A 461 -18.50 4.64 -7.55
CA SER A 461 -19.08 4.40 -8.87
C SER A 461 -18.92 5.62 -9.78
N ALA A 462 -19.21 6.82 -9.27
CA ALA A 462 -19.07 8.07 -10.01
C ALA A 462 -17.63 8.27 -10.50
N SER A 463 -16.65 8.07 -9.61
CA SER A 463 -15.23 8.21 -9.94
C SER A 463 -14.78 7.15 -10.95
N ASN A 464 -15.20 5.90 -10.75
CA ASN A 464 -14.85 4.75 -11.57
C ASN A 464 -15.36 4.89 -13.02
N THR A 465 -16.40 5.69 -13.27
CA THR A 465 -16.85 6.02 -14.65
C THR A 465 -15.88 6.93 -15.42
N VAL A 466 -14.98 7.62 -14.72
CA VAL A 466 -14.03 8.57 -15.32
C VAL A 466 -12.61 8.01 -15.32
N VAL A 467 -12.20 7.43 -14.21
CA VAL A 467 -10.86 6.88 -14.00
C VAL A 467 -10.97 5.56 -13.22
N PRO A 468 -10.31 4.47 -13.66
CA PRO A 468 -10.28 3.23 -12.90
C PRO A 468 -9.92 3.52 -11.45
N THR A 469 -10.78 3.12 -10.54
CA THR A 469 -10.69 3.42 -9.12
C THR A 469 -10.55 2.10 -8.36
N TYR A 470 -9.50 1.98 -7.56
CA TYR A 470 -9.25 0.83 -6.70
C TYR A 470 -9.38 1.24 -5.24
N VAL A 471 -9.83 0.30 -4.41
CA VAL A 471 -9.74 0.40 -2.95
C VAL A 471 -8.49 -0.37 -2.52
N GLY A 472 -7.32 0.27 -2.62
CA GLY A 472 -6.00 -0.35 -2.40
C GLY A 472 -5.75 -0.76 -0.96
N GLU A 473 -6.51 -0.21 -0.01
CA GLU A 473 -6.48 -0.65 1.37
C GLU A 473 -7.85 -0.56 2.06
N TRP A 474 -8.17 -1.61 2.80
CA TRP A 474 -9.31 -1.71 3.72
C TRP A 474 -9.04 -2.80 4.76
N SER A 475 -9.77 -2.79 5.89
CA SER A 475 -9.67 -3.86 6.90
C SER A 475 -11.01 -4.22 7.52
N VAL A 476 -10.96 -5.18 8.44
CA VAL A 476 -12.12 -5.67 9.20
C VAL A 476 -12.39 -4.88 10.49
N MET A 477 -11.56 -3.86 10.79
CA MET A 477 -11.49 -3.22 12.11
C MET A 477 -12.36 -1.96 12.20
N THR A 478 -13.20 -1.89 13.25
CA THR A 478 -14.18 -0.82 13.49
C THR A 478 -14.23 -0.31 14.93
N ASN A 479 -13.57 -0.99 15.89
CA ASN A 479 -13.58 -0.66 17.32
C ASN A 479 -15.00 -0.67 17.93
N VAL A 480 -15.62 -1.84 17.90
CA VAL A 480 -16.95 -2.08 18.51
C VAL A 480 -16.89 -3.15 19.61
N CYS A 481 -17.89 -3.12 20.49
CA CYS A 481 -18.20 -4.21 21.41
C CYS A 481 -19.58 -4.78 21.13
N VAL A 482 -19.75 -6.07 21.38
CA VAL A 482 -20.97 -6.84 21.16
C VAL A 482 -21.53 -7.31 22.50
N ASN A 483 -22.76 -6.90 22.81
CA ASN A 483 -23.48 -7.29 24.01
C ASN A 483 -24.09 -8.69 23.88
N PRO A 484 -24.49 -9.34 24.99
CA PRO A 484 -25.13 -10.67 24.96
C PRO A 484 -26.43 -10.76 24.16
N ASP A 485 -27.11 -9.63 23.93
CA ASP A 485 -28.30 -9.53 23.09
C ASP A 485 -27.99 -9.26 21.60
N ASN A 486 -26.72 -9.34 21.21
CA ASN A 486 -26.16 -9.07 19.89
C ASN A 486 -26.24 -7.60 19.44
N THR A 487 -26.66 -6.66 20.29
CA THR A 487 -26.51 -5.24 20.02
C THR A 487 -25.03 -4.85 20.10
N THR A 488 -24.65 -3.77 19.41
CA THR A 488 -23.27 -3.29 19.39
C THR A 488 -23.17 -1.89 19.95
N THR A 489 -22.09 -1.61 20.67
CA THR A 489 -21.72 -0.27 21.12
C THR A 489 -20.35 0.09 20.57
N SER A 490 -20.11 1.37 20.32
CA SER A 490 -18.79 1.83 19.91
C SER A 490 -17.78 1.74 21.07
N GLY A 491 -16.50 1.61 20.74
CA GLY A 491 -15.39 1.61 21.69
C GLY A 491 -14.68 0.26 21.83
N THR A 492 -13.67 0.26 22.69
CA THR A 492 -12.75 -0.87 22.89
C THR A 492 -12.93 -1.59 24.23
N SER A 493 -13.91 -1.16 25.03
CA SER A 493 -14.23 -1.78 26.32
C SER A 493 -15.73 -1.66 26.61
N CYS A 494 -16.26 -2.60 27.40
CA CYS A 494 -17.64 -2.59 27.84
C CYS A 494 -17.79 -3.14 29.27
N THR A 495 -18.83 -2.70 29.98
CA THR A 495 -19.11 -3.09 31.37
C THR A 495 -20.27 -4.07 31.50
N THR A 496 -21.01 -4.31 30.42
CA THR A 496 -22.10 -5.29 30.38
C THR A 496 -21.54 -6.69 30.58
N THR A 497 -22.06 -7.44 31.57
CA THR A 497 -21.65 -8.82 31.80
C THR A 497 -21.84 -9.67 30.53
N GLY A 498 -20.77 -10.32 30.06
CA GLY A 498 -20.81 -11.17 28.86
C GLY A 498 -20.65 -10.40 27.55
N CYS A 499 -20.44 -9.09 27.59
CA CYS A 499 -20.03 -8.32 26.42
C CYS A 499 -18.57 -8.63 26.05
N GLN A 500 -18.28 -8.56 24.75
CA GLN A 500 -16.94 -8.76 24.18
C GLN A 500 -16.60 -7.65 23.21
N CYS A 501 -15.35 -7.20 23.18
CA CYS A 501 -14.91 -6.11 22.30
C CYS A 501 -13.96 -6.61 21.21
N GLN A 502 -13.95 -5.92 20.06
CA GLN A 502 -13.02 -6.23 18.98
C GLN A 502 -11.55 -6.03 19.39
N ALA A 503 -11.32 -5.23 20.44
CA ALA A 503 -10.00 -5.06 21.05
C ALA A 503 -9.51 -6.29 21.83
N ASP A 504 -10.41 -7.23 22.18
CA ASP A 504 -10.02 -8.50 22.80
C ASP A 504 -9.22 -9.36 21.82
N ALA A 505 -8.39 -10.26 22.35
CA ALA A 505 -7.54 -11.14 21.53
C ALA A 505 -8.39 -11.94 20.52
N PHE A 506 -8.04 -11.87 19.23
CA PHE A 506 -8.82 -12.45 18.13
C PHE A 506 -9.22 -13.92 18.36
N GLY A 507 -8.30 -14.76 18.85
CA GLY A 507 -8.56 -16.18 19.14
C GLY A 507 -9.59 -16.43 20.24
N THR A 508 -10.06 -15.39 20.94
CA THR A 508 -11.09 -15.47 21.98
C THR A 508 -12.47 -15.00 21.51
N TRP A 509 -12.57 -14.47 20.30
CA TRP A 509 -13.83 -13.93 19.78
C TRP A 509 -14.91 -15.01 19.74
N ASN A 510 -16.07 -14.68 20.30
CA ASN A 510 -17.24 -15.53 20.30
C ASN A 510 -18.01 -15.41 18.97
N ALA A 511 -18.99 -16.29 18.77
CA ALA A 511 -19.77 -16.33 17.54
C ALA A 511 -20.51 -15.00 17.24
N ALA A 512 -20.94 -14.26 18.26
CA ALA A 512 -21.63 -12.99 18.08
C ALA A 512 -20.68 -11.89 17.56
N MET A 513 -19.45 -11.83 18.10
CA MET A 513 -18.39 -10.95 17.59
C MET A 513 -18.04 -11.29 16.13
N VAL A 514 -17.77 -12.57 15.85
CA VAL A 514 -17.46 -13.05 14.50
C VAL A 514 -18.58 -12.67 13.52
N ALA A 515 -19.85 -12.87 13.88
CA ALA A 515 -20.99 -12.51 13.04
C ALA A 515 -21.08 -11.00 12.77
N GLN A 516 -20.80 -10.13 13.75
CA GLN A 516 -20.87 -8.68 13.56
C GLN A 516 -19.74 -8.17 12.65
N VAL A 517 -18.52 -8.68 12.83
CA VAL A 517 -17.40 -8.36 11.92
C VAL A 517 -17.66 -8.92 10.53
N ARG A 518 -18.23 -10.13 10.42
CA ARG A 518 -18.57 -10.74 9.13
C ARG A 518 -19.60 -9.91 8.34
N LYS A 519 -20.61 -9.35 9.00
CA LYS A 519 -21.56 -8.41 8.37
C LYS A 519 -20.84 -7.20 7.75
N TYR A 520 -19.94 -6.58 8.50
CA TYR A 520 -19.14 -5.44 8.04
C TYR A 520 -18.30 -5.78 6.81
N VAL A 521 -17.59 -6.92 6.85
CA VAL A 521 -16.77 -7.40 5.73
C VAL A 521 -17.63 -7.64 4.50
N GLU A 522 -18.75 -8.34 4.63
CA GLU A 522 -19.63 -8.64 3.49
C GLU A 522 -20.22 -7.38 2.85
N ALA A 523 -20.59 -6.37 3.65
CA ALA A 523 -21.04 -5.08 3.14
C ALA A 523 -19.93 -4.36 2.36
N GLN A 524 -18.69 -4.39 2.85
CA GLN A 524 -17.53 -3.80 2.14
C GLN A 524 -17.31 -4.49 0.80
N LEU A 525 -17.27 -5.82 0.79
CA LEU A 525 -17.08 -6.59 -0.44
C LEU A 525 -18.19 -6.33 -1.46
N ASP A 526 -19.45 -6.23 -1.03
CA ASP A 526 -20.57 -5.92 -1.93
C ASP A 526 -20.43 -4.52 -2.58
N VAL A 527 -20.06 -3.51 -1.79
CA VAL A 527 -19.84 -2.15 -2.29
C VAL A 527 -18.64 -2.08 -3.24
N PHE A 528 -17.51 -2.66 -2.85
CA PHE A 528 -16.31 -2.61 -3.69
C PHE A 528 -16.52 -3.35 -5.01
N GLU A 529 -17.17 -4.52 -5.00
CA GLU A 529 -17.45 -5.25 -6.24
C GLU A 529 -18.42 -4.53 -7.16
N ALA A 530 -19.41 -3.82 -6.63
CA ALA A 530 -20.38 -3.09 -7.42
C ALA A 530 -19.85 -1.75 -7.96
N SER A 531 -18.89 -1.13 -7.27
CA SER A 531 -18.61 0.30 -7.45
C SER A 531 -17.15 0.65 -7.78
N SER A 532 -16.21 -0.30 -7.72
CA SER A 532 -14.79 -0.06 -8.03
C SER A 532 -14.27 -0.97 -9.16
N SER A 533 -12.99 -0.81 -9.51
CA SER A 533 -12.23 -1.69 -10.41
C SER A 533 -11.51 -2.83 -9.64
N GLY A 534 -11.48 -2.75 -8.31
CA GLY A 534 -10.87 -3.75 -7.45
C GLY A 534 -10.71 -3.28 -6.01
N TYR A 535 -10.29 -4.19 -5.14
CA TYR A 535 -9.98 -3.93 -3.74
C TYR A 535 -8.80 -4.77 -3.26
N PHE A 536 -8.10 -4.31 -2.23
CA PHE A 536 -6.97 -5.03 -1.63
C PHE A 536 -7.07 -4.98 -0.10
N ALA A 537 -7.24 -6.15 0.53
CA ALA A 537 -7.31 -6.22 1.98
C ALA A 537 -5.93 -5.93 2.59
N TRP A 538 -5.90 -5.08 3.62
CA TRP A 538 -4.71 -4.82 4.42
C TRP A 538 -4.76 -5.67 5.70
N SER A 539 -4.00 -6.76 5.82
CA SER A 539 -2.96 -7.30 4.91
C SER A 539 -2.95 -8.84 4.88
N LEU A 540 -2.22 -9.50 3.98
CA LEU A 540 -2.14 -10.97 3.87
C LEU A 540 -1.83 -11.61 5.24
N LYS A 541 -0.78 -11.11 5.90
CA LYS A 541 -0.39 -11.46 7.28
C LYS A 541 -0.45 -10.21 8.14
N GLY A 542 -0.73 -10.42 9.43
CA GLY A 542 -0.78 -9.35 10.42
C GLY A 542 -1.25 -9.89 11.77
N PRO A 543 -1.11 -9.11 12.85
CA PRO A 543 -1.55 -9.52 14.17
C PRO A 543 -3.09 -9.64 14.24
N GLY A 544 -3.56 -10.75 14.79
CA GLY A 544 -5.00 -10.99 15.00
C GLY A 544 -5.81 -10.85 13.71
N ALA A 545 -6.88 -10.05 13.78
CA ALA A 545 -7.82 -9.86 12.68
C ALA A 545 -7.30 -8.98 11.51
N TRP A 546 -6.12 -8.37 11.64
CA TRP A 546 -5.46 -7.67 10.53
C TRP A 546 -4.87 -8.61 9.48
N GLY A 547 -4.63 -9.88 9.85
CA GLY A 547 -4.21 -10.91 8.90
C GLY A 547 -5.39 -11.46 8.11
N PHE A 548 -5.36 -11.34 6.78
CA PHE A 548 -6.40 -11.85 5.89
C PHE A 548 -6.61 -13.36 6.08
N LEU A 549 -5.53 -14.15 6.15
CA LEU A 549 -5.64 -15.59 6.36
C LEU A 549 -6.22 -15.93 7.75
N ASN A 550 -5.86 -15.18 8.79
CA ASN A 550 -6.49 -15.31 10.11
C ASN A 550 -7.99 -15.01 10.04
N GLY A 551 -8.37 -13.99 9.27
CA GLY A 551 -9.77 -13.60 9.09
C GLY A 551 -10.58 -14.66 8.33
N VAL A 552 -9.95 -15.32 7.35
CA VAL A 552 -10.52 -16.46 6.63
C VAL A 552 -10.73 -17.65 7.58
N ASP A 553 -9.69 -18.02 8.34
CA ASP A 553 -9.75 -19.16 9.27
C ASP A 553 -10.72 -18.92 10.44
N GLY A 554 -10.81 -17.68 10.91
CA GLY A 554 -11.76 -17.26 11.95
C GLY A 554 -13.16 -16.98 11.44
N GLY A 555 -13.44 -17.17 10.15
CA GLY A 555 -14.77 -17.03 9.55
C GLY A 555 -15.28 -15.59 9.38
N ILE A 556 -14.48 -14.57 9.71
CA ILE A 556 -14.87 -13.16 9.51
C ILE A 556 -14.68 -12.69 8.06
N ILE A 557 -13.85 -13.37 7.27
CA ILE A 557 -13.70 -13.16 5.82
C ILE A 557 -14.29 -14.36 5.08
N PRO A 558 -15.18 -14.17 4.08
CA PRO A 558 -15.75 -15.27 3.32
C PRO A 558 -14.71 -16.10 2.55
N LYS A 559 -14.87 -17.43 2.55
CA LYS A 559 -14.16 -18.38 1.68
C LYS A 559 -15.17 -19.31 0.99
N PRO A 560 -15.33 -19.24 -0.36
CA PRO A 560 -14.73 -18.24 -1.25
C PRO A 560 -15.24 -16.83 -0.95
N LEU A 561 -14.52 -15.79 -1.39
CA LEU A 561 -14.86 -14.37 -1.17
C LEU A 561 -16.25 -13.96 -1.70
N THR A 562 -16.85 -14.76 -2.59
CA THR A 562 -18.21 -14.56 -3.10
C THR A 562 -19.29 -15.11 -2.18
N ALA A 563 -18.94 -15.89 -1.15
CA ALA A 563 -19.90 -16.41 -0.19
C ALA A 563 -20.45 -15.28 0.70
N ARG A 564 -21.71 -15.43 1.11
CA ARG A 564 -22.39 -14.49 1.98
C ARG A 564 -23.23 -15.25 3.00
N GLU A 565 -23.16 -14.80 4.25
CA GLU A 565 -24.06 -15.19 5.33
C GLU A 565 -25.11 -14.10 5.59
N PHE A 566 -24.80 -12.85 5.24
CA PHE A 566 -25.59 -11.66 5.46
C PHE A 566 -25.80 -10.90 4.15
N ASP A 567 -26.71 -11.42 3.32
CA ASP A 567 -27.06 -10.85 2.01
C ASP A 567 -27.86 -9.53 2.09
N ASN A 568 -27.72 -8.70 1.07
CA ASN A 568 -28.54 -7.49 0.81
C ASN A 568 -28.44 -6.41 1.91
N GLN A 569 -27.25 -6.21 2.49
CA GLN A 569 -27.02 -5.16 3.49
C GLN A 569 -27.02 -3.74 2.90
N CYS A 570 -26.60 -3.59 1.63
CA CYS A 570 -26.61 -2.32 0.90
C CYS A 570 -27.60 -2.38 -0.27
N SER A 571 -28.57 -1.47 -0.31
CA SER A 571 -29.55 -1.39 -1.40
C SER A 571 -28.89 -1.04 -2.73
N GLY A 572 -29.31 -1.69 -3.82
CA GLY A 572 -28.84 -1.36 -5.18
C GLY A 572 -27.47 -1.91 -5.56
N SER A 573 -26.76 -2.60 -4.66
CA SER A 573 -25.49 -3.26 -4.99
C SER A 573 -25.72 -4.50 -5.87
N THR A 574 -25.09 -4.54 -7.05
CA THR A 574 -25.15 -5.71 -7.94
C THR A 574 -23.86 -6.51 -7.82
N ARG A 575 -23.97 -7.76 -7.33
CA ARG A 575 -22.83 -8.65 -7.06
C ARG A 575 -22.20 -9.19 -8.34
N ARG A 576 -20.88 -9.43 -8.35
CA ARG A 576 -20.22 -10.18 -9.44
C ARG A 576 -20.23 -11.68 -9.14
N ALA A 577 -20.78 -12.47 -10.05
CA ALA A 577 -21.07 -13.88 -9.81
C ALA A 577 -19.86 -14.84 -9.85
N ILE A 578 -18.76 -14.50 -10.55
CA ILE A 578 -17.62 -15.43 -10.78
C ILE A 578 -16.27 -14.69 -10.69
N ARG A 579 -15.22 -15.40 -10.24
CA ARG A 579 -13.82 -14.94 -10.17
C ARG A 579 -13.36 -14.39 -11.52
N GLY A 580 -12.93 -13.13 -11.55
CA GLY A 580 -12.39 -12.49 -12.75
C GLY A 580 -13.40 -12.25 -13.88
N SER A 581 -14.70 -12.54 -13.69
CA SER A 581 -15.73 -12.14 -14.66
C SER A 581 -16.62 -11.06 -14.07
N LEU A 582 -16.71 -9.95 -14.79
CA LEU A 582 -17.69 -8.91 -14.57
C LEU A 582 -19.06 -9.54 -14.87
N GLY A 583 -19.94 -9.64 -13.87
CA GLY A 583 -21.28 -10.24 -13.97
C GLY A 583 -22.26 -9.47 -14.87
N VAL A 584 -21.77 -8.53 -15.67
CA VAL A 584 -22.56 -7.70 -16.58
C VAL A 584 -21.85 -7.71 -17.94
N ALA A 585 -22.53 -8.19 -18.97
CA ALA A 585 -22.01 -8.10 -20.34
C ALA A 585 -21.84 -6.61 -20.71
N GLY A 586 -20.61 -6.19 -21.04
CA GLY A 586 -20.33 -4.82 -21.51
C GLY A 586 -19.55 -3.92 -20.55
N GLU A 587 -19.26 -4.35 -19.32
CA GLU A 587 -18.22 -3.68 -18.52
C GLU A 587 -16.86 -4.14 -19.02
N TYR A 588 -16.10 -3.22 -19.62
CA TYR A 588 -14.70 -3.42 -20.00
C TYR A 588 -13.99 -2.07 -19.74
N TRP A 589 -12.86 -2.12 -19.06
CA TRP A 589 -11.82 -1.09 -19.13
C TRP A 589 -10.66 -1.66 -19.92
#